data_AF-A0A1H0TSE3-F1
#
_entry.id   AF-A0A1H0TSE3-F1
#
_cell.length_a   1.000
_cell.length_b   1.000
_cell.length_c   1.000
_cell.angle_alpha   90.00
_cell.angle_beta   90.00
_cell.angle_gamma   90.00
#
_symmetry.space_group_name_H-M   'P 1'
#
loop_
_entity.id
_entity.type
_entity.pdbx_description
1 polymer ?
#
loop_
_entity_poly.entity_id
_entity_poly.type
_entity_poly.pdbx_seq_one_letter_code
_entity_poly.pdbx_strand_id
1 'polypeptide(L)'
;MNTRSLGAVAVTLVFGASLVLLLSGSLHEPGGPPPLTPDLVPDPLSTKGYTEATALGALAQATLNSVLVCVIAVPLSVLVAATAGFALSQVAPRVARPVIALSLVALMVPAISLLVPRFALFRALDLTGTLAPLVAPALIATSPLYPLVYYLAFRAVPSELYDACRLEDMSPLRVWWRVGMPLVRPVTAGVAALTFVLTWSNFLDPLVFLYERDTFTLPLALRSLATLDPSDFPVFLAGAVLATAPALLVSPSRNEVCDSGRTKDEVGAGPGRVCGRGAGGDGLRVERGRPRSGGRGEPAGVRRPARTRRLPQA
;
A
#
# COMPACT_ATOMS: atom_id res chain seq x y z
N MET A 1 -9.03 -32.54 -0.78
CA MET A 1 -8.72 -31.12 -1.10
C MET A 1 -9.80 -30.24 -0.50
N ASN A 2 -9.44 -29.26 0.31
CA ASN A 2 -10.40 -28.34 0.94
C ASN A 2 -11.00 -27.40 -0.13
N THR A 3 -12.26 -26.98 0.03
CA THR A 3 -12.93 -26.02 -0.87
C THR A 3 -12.13 -24.72 -1.06
N ARG A 4 -11.41 -24.28 -0.01
CA ARG A 4 -10.46 -23.17 -0.06
C ARG A 4 -9.25 -23.42 -0.97
N SER A 5 -8.69 -24.63 -0.95
CA SER A 5 -7.58 -25.01 -1.86
C SER A 5 -8.05 -25.12 -3.30
N LEU A 6 -9.29 -25.57 -3.52
CA LEU A 6 -9.86 -25.69 -4.86
C LEU A 6 -10.10 -24.30 -5.48
N GLY A 7 -10.61 -23.36 -4.69
CA GLY A 7 -10.76 -21.96 -5.10
C GLY A 7 -9.42 -21.27 -5.41
N ALA A 8 -8.40 -21.47 -4.57
CA ALA A 8 -7.07 -20.91 -4.81
C ALA A 8 -6.42 -21.46 -6.10
N VAL A 9 -6.58 -22.77 -6.36
CA VAL A 9 -6.09 -23.40 -7.60
C VAL A 9 -6.84 -22.87 -8.82
N ALA A 10 -8.18 -22.72 -8.74
CA ALA A 10 -8.97 -22.17 -9.84
C ALA A 10 -8.55 -20.73 -10.19
N VAL A 11 -8.36 -19.87 -9.19
CA VAL A 11 -7.84 -18.50 -9.38
C VAL A 11 -6.46 -18.54 -10.02
N THR A 12 -5.55 -19.36 -9.50
CA THR A 12 -4.19 -19.47 -10.04
C THR A 12 -4.19 -19.94 -11.49
N LEU A 13 -5.05 -20.89 -11.86
CA LEU A 13 -5.19 -21.37 -13.23
C LEU A 13 -5.71 -20.28 -14.17
N VAL A 14 -6.73 -19.51 -13.77
CA VAL A 14 -7.32 -18.45 -14.62
C VAL A 14 -6.31 -17.33 -14.88
N PHE A 15 -5.67 -16.83 -13.83
CA PHE A 15 -4.66 -15.76 -13.96
C PHE A 15 -3.37 -16.25 -14.60
N GLY A 16 -2.92 -17.45 -14.22
CA GLY A 16 -1.74 -18.09 -14.78
C GLY A 16 -1.89 -18.39 -16.27
N ALA A 17 -3.04 -18.90 -16.70
CA ALA A 17 -3.32 -19.13 -18.12
C ALA A 17 -3.25 -17.84 -18.94
N SER A 18 -3.78 -16.73 -18.41
CA SER A 18 -3.71 -15.43 -19.10
C SER A 18 -2.25 -14.96 -19.30
N LEU A 19 -1.38 -15.17 -18.30
CA LEU A 19 0.04 -14.84 -18.40
C LEU A 19 0.79 -15.78 -19.35
N VAL A 20 0.46 -17.07 -19.33
CA VAL A 20 1.06 -18.05 -20.25
C VAL A 20 0.68 -17.75 -21.69
N LEU A 21 -0.58 -17.39 -21.96
CA LEU A 21 -1.03 -16.99 -23.29
C LEU A 21 -0.39 -15.67 -23.76
N LEU A 22 -0.22 -14.71 -22.84
CA LEU A 22 0.52 -13.48 -23.12
C LEU A 22 1.96 -13.77 -23.54
N LEU A 23 2.67 -14.62 -22.79
CA LEU A 23 4.04 -15.02 -23.11
C LEU A 23 4.13 -15.81 -24.41
N SER A 24 3.27 -16.82 -24.60
CA SER A 24 3.23 -17.61 -25.83
C SER A 24 2.96 -16.73 -27.05
N GLY A 25 1.95 -15.86 -26.97
CA GLY A 25 1.62 -14.94 -28.05
C GLY A 25 2.75 -13.96 -28.40
N SER A 26 3.53 -13.52 -27.40
CA SER A 26 4.69 -12.64 -27.63
C SER A 26 5.87 -13.28 -28.37
N LEU A 27 5.91 -14.62 -28.44
CA LEU A 27 6.97 -15.39 -29.09
C LEU A 27 6.63 -15.81 -30.54
N HIS A 28 5.47 -15.39 -31.04
CA HIS A 28 5.08 -15.61 -32.44
C HIS A 28 5.86 -14.70 -33.39
N GLU A 29 6.02 -15.15 -34.64
CA GLU A 29 6.67 -14.33 -35.67
C GLU A 29 5.76 -13.20 -36.16
N PRO A 30 6.23 -11.93 -36.18
CA PRO A 30 5.47 -10.80 -36.75
C PRO A 30 5.15 -11.00 -38.24
N GLY A 31 4.00 -10.48 -38.69
CA GLY A 31 3.57 -10.53 -40.10
C GLY A 31 2.72 -11.75 -40.48
N GLY A 32 2.52 -12.72 -39.57
CA GLY A 32 1.62 -13.85 -39.75
C GLY A 32 0.17 -13.55 -39.31
N PRO A 33 -0.85 -14.24 -39.87
CA PRO A 33 -2.21 -14.14 -39.34
C PRO A 33 -2.26 -14.67 -37.90
N PRO A 34 -3.11 -14.10 -37.02
CA PRO A 34 -3.31 -14.63 -35.67
C PRO A 34 -3.72 -16.11 -35.72
N PRO A 35 -3.15 -16.97 -34.86
CA PRO A 35 -3.50 -18.38 -34.85
C PRO A 35 -4.98 -18.57 -34.48
N LEU A 36 -5.67 -19.48 -35.17
CA LEU A 36 -7.08 -19.77 -34.92
C LEU A 36 -7.31 -20.53 -33.60
N THR A 37 -6.27 -21.20 -33.09
CA THR A 37 -6.25 -21.89 -31.80
C THR A 37 -5.15 -21.33 -30.91
N PRO A 38 -5.36 -21.20 -29.58
CA PRO A 38 -4.30 -20.79 -28.67
C PRO A 38 -3.22 -21.86 -28.60
N ASP A 39 -2.10 -21.65 -29.29
CA ASP A 39 -0.94 -22.54 -29.22
C ASP A 39 -0.04 -22.13 -28.04
N LEU A 40 0.39 -23.11 -27.24
CA LEU A 40 1.15 -22.87 -26.01
C LEU A 40 2.65 -22.64 -26.28
N VAL A 41 3.15 -23.20 -27.38
CA VAL A 41 4.52 -23.04 -27.88
C VAL A 41 4.42 -22.72 -29.36
N PRO A 42 4.82 -21.51 -29.79
CA PRO A 42 4.77 -21.13 -31.20
C PRO A 42 5.80 -21.89 -32.02
N ASP A 43 5.40 -22.37 -33.19
CA ASP A 43 6.30 -22.93 -34.20
C ASP A 43 6.21 -22.05 -35.47
N PRO A 44 7.23 -21.23 -35.82
CA PRO A 44 8.54 -21.08 -35.18
C PRO A 44 8.57 -20.12 -33.98
N LEU A 45 9.46 -20.37 -33.03
CA LEU A 45 9.81 -19.45 -31.96
C LEU A 45 10.56 -18.23 -32.53
N SER A 46 10.04 -17.02 -32.32
CA SER A 46 10.64 -15.78 -32.79
C SER A 46 10.76 -14.73 -31.69
N THR A 47 11.91 -14.08 -31.60
CA THR A 47 12.14 -12.93 -30.71
C THR A 47 12.06 -11.59 -31.45
N LYS A 48 11.78 -11.61 -32.77
CA LYS A 48 11.70 -10.41 -33.61
C LYS A 48 10.68 -9.40 -33.09
N GLY A 49 9.58 -9.88 -32.49
CA GLY A 49 8.57 -9.02 -31.86
C GLY A 49 9.14 -8.09 -30.80
N TYR A 50 10.14 -8.53 -30.02
CA TYR A 50 10.78 -7.69 -29.00
C TYR A 50 11.72 -6.63 -29.59
N THR A 51 12.46 -6.97 -30.64
CA THR A 51 13.34 -6.01 -31.33
C THR A 51 12.52 -4.97 -32.08
N GLU A 52 11.41 -5.39 -32.70
CA GLU A 52 10.49 -4.48 -33.38
C GLU A 52 9.72 -3.62 -32.39
N ALA A 53 9.25 -4.16 -31.26
CA ALA A 53 8.54 -3.37 -30.26
C ALA A 53 9.44 -2.27 -29.65
N THR A 54 10.72 -2.58 -29.42
CA THR A 54 11.69 -1.59 -28.92
C THR A 54 12.07 -0.56 -29.96
N ALA A 55 12.19 -0.93 -31.24
CA ALA A 55 12.54 -0.03 -32.34
C ALA A 55 11.36 0.84 -32.82
N LEU A 56 10.18 0.26 -33.04
CA LEU A 56 9.00 0.94 -33.59
C LEU A 56 8.24 1.77 -32.54
N GLY A 57 8.17 1.25 -31.31
CA GLY A 57 7.38 1.86 -30.23
C GLY A 57 8.16 2.84 -29.36
N ALA A 58 9.48 3.01 -29.60
CA ALA A 58 10.39 3.69 -28.66
C ALA A 58 10.19 3.22 -27.21
N LEU A 59 9.82 1.93 -27.02
CA LEU A 59 9.37 1.41 -25.72
C LEU A 59 10.43 1.54 -24.63
N ALA A 60 11.71 1.49 -25.00
CA ALA A 60 12.81 1.70 -24.06
C ALA A 60 12.76 3.11 -23.46
N GLN A 61 12.62 4.13 -24.31
CA GLN A 61 12.49 5.52 -23.88
C GLN A 61 11.17 5.75 -23.13
N ALA A 62 10.07 5.18 -23.60
CA ALA A 62 8.78 5.28 -22.90
C ALA A 62 8.82 4.63 -21.51
N THR A 63 9.57 3.52 -21.35
CA THR A 63 9.83 2.90 -20.06
C THR A 63 10.64 3.83 -19.16
N LEU A 64 11.70 4.46 -19.67
CA LEU A 64 12.48 5.43 -18.91
C LEU A 64 11.64 6.63 -18.46
N ASN A 65 10.78 7.17 -19.32
CA ASN A 65 9.85 8.24 -18.98
C ASN A 65 8.88 7.82 -17.86
N SER A 66 8.28 6.63 -17.97
CA SER A 66 7.41 6.08 -16.93
C SER A 66 8.15 5.88 -15.60
N VAL A 67 9.36 5.32 -15.63
CA VAL A 67 10.20 5.16 -14.42
C VAL A 67 10.53 6.51 -13.82
N LEU A 68 10.93 7.50 -14.62
CA LEU A 68 11.26 8.85 -14.16
C LEU A 68 10.06 9.51 -13.46
N VAL A 69 8.88 9.44 -14.08
CA VAL A 69 7.64 9.96 -13.48
C VAL A 69 7.36 9.25 -12.15
N CYS A 70 7.46 7.93 -12.08
CA CYS A 70 7.24 7.18 -10.84
C CYS A 70 8.25 7.52 -9.74
N VAL A 71 9.55 7.56 -10.07
CA VAL A 71 10.64 7.85 -9.11
C VAL A 71 10.53 9.26 -8.53
N ILE A 72 9.92 10.20 -9.25
CA ILE A 72 9.69 11.56 -8.73
C ILE A 72 8.34 11.66 -8.02
N ALA A 73 7.25 11.23 -8.68
CA ALA A 73 5.91 11.40 -8.18
C ALA A 73 5.65 10.61 -6.89
N VAL A 74 6.09 9.35 -6.81
CA VAL A 74 5.82 8.49 -5.63
C VAL A 74 6.41 9.05 -4.34
N PRO A 75 7.73 9.33 -4.24
CA PRO A 75 8.29 9.87 -2.99
C PRO A 75 7.77 11.27 -2.70
N LEU A 76 7.51 12.10 -3.71
CA LEU A 76 6.94 13.43 -3.51
C LEU A 76 5.53 13.35 -2.92
N SER A 77 4.67 12.50 -3.46
CA SER A 77 3.32 12.28 -2.92
C SER A 77 3.36 11.75 -1.50
N VAL A 78 4.24 10.79 -1.21
CA VAL A 78 4.45 10.25 0.13
C VAL A 78 4.91 11.34 1.09
N LEU A 79 5.89 12.16 0.69
CA LEU A 79 6.43 13.23 1.51
C LEU A 79 5.37 14.28 1.85
N VAL A 80 4.64 14.77 0.84
CA VAL A 80 3.57 15.76 1.02
C VAL A 80 2.43 15.17 1.86
N ALA A 81 2.01 13.95 1.57
CA ALA A 81 0.92 13.30 2.32
C ALA A 81 1.29 13.04 3.78
N ALA A 82 2.49 12.53 4.04
CA ALA A 82 2.96 12.20 5.38
C ALA A 82 3.15 13.46 6.23
N THR A 83 3.72 14.52 5.66
CA THR A 83 3.90 15.78 6.37
C THR A 83 2.55 16.45 6.66
N ALA A 84 1.63 16.48 5.69
CA ALA A 84 0.28 17.02 5.88
C ALA A 84 -0.52 16.21 6.92
N GLY A 85 -0.49 14.88 6.84
CA GLY A 85 -1.17 14.00 7.78
C GLY A 85 -0.62 14.12 9.20
N PHE A 86 0.70 14.26 9.35
CA PHE A 86 1.34 14.50 10.65
C PHE A 86 0.98 15.88 11.22
N ALA A 87 1.08 16.94 10.43
CA ALA A 87 0.68 18.27 10.88
C ALA A 87 -0.78 18.27 11.37
N LEU A 88 -1.66 17.59 10.63
CA LEU A 88 -3.07 17.47 10.96
C LEU A 88 -3.34 16.66 12.24
N SER A 89 -2.48 15.68 12.58
CA SER A 89 -2.60 14.90 13.81
C SER A 89 -2.14 15.68 15.05
N GLN A 90 -1.19 16.60 14.88
CA GLN A 90 -0.61 17.36 16.00
C GLN A 90 -1.36 18.66 16.32
N VAL A 91 -2.13 19.22 15.38
CA VAL A 91 -2.91 20.45 15.62
C VAL A 91 -4.22 20.17 16.37
N ALA A 92 -4.78 21.21 16.99
CA ALA A 92 -6.04 21.10 17.72
C ALA A 92 -7.19 20.61 16.82
N PRO A 93 -8.14 19.78 17.33
CA PRO A 93 -9.24 19.25 16.54
C PRO A 93 -10.10 20.32 15.86
N ARG A 94 -10.18 21.53 16.44
CA ARG A 94 -10.93 22.65 15.86
C ARG A 94 -10.33 23.13 14.53
N VAL A 95 -9.02 23.02 14.36
CA VAL A 95 -8.30 23.37 13.11
C VAL A 95 -8.26 22.18 12.17
N ALA A 96 -8.10 20.96 12.70
CA ALA A 96 -8.05 19.75 11.87
C ALA A 96 -9.38 19.42 11.20
N ARG A 97 -10.50 19.51 11.94
CA ARG A 97 -11.84 19.14 11.45
C ARG A 97 -12.25 19.78 10.12
N PRO A 98 -12.13 21.11 9.90
CA PRO A 98 -12.52 21.71 8.62
C PRO A 98 -11.64 21.23 7.46
N VAL A 99 -10.34 21.05 7.67
CA VAL A 99 -9.43 20.53 6.63
C VAL A 99 -9.78 19.07 6.29
N ILE A 100 -10.06 18.24 7.29
CA ILE A 100 -10.52 16.86 7.08
C ILE A 100 -11.84 16.85 6.30
N ALA A 101 -12.81 17.67 6.70
CA ALA A 101 -14.10 17.77 6.03
C ALA A 101 -13.94 18.23 4.57
N LEU A 102 -13.09 19.21 4.31
CA LEU A 102 -12.79 19.68 2.97
C LEU A 102 -12.14 18.59 2.12
N SER A 103 -11.18 17.84 2.66
CA SER A 103 -10.57 16.69 1.96
C SER A 103 -11.59 15.60 1.62
N LEU A 104 -12.55 15.33 2.53
CA LEU A 104 -13.63 14.37 2.27
C LEU A 104 -14.57 14.85 1.15
N VAL A 105 -14.90 16.14 1.12
CA VAL A 105 -15.68 16.74 0.02
C VAL A 105 -14.89 16.67 -1.29
N ALA A 106 -13.59 16.95 -1.26
CA ALA A 106 -12.73 16.84 -2.44
C ALA A 106 -12.67 15.42 -3.01
N LEU A 107 -12.80 14.38 -2.17
CA LEU A 107 -12.89 12.98 -2.63
C LEU A 107 -14.18 12.66 -3.39
N MET A 108 -15.25 13.47 -3.21
CA MET A 108 -16.48 13.33 -3.98
C MET A 108 -16.34 13.90 -5.40
N VAL A 109 -15.30 14.69 -5.68
CA VAL A 109 -15.04 15.25 -7.00
C VAL A 109 -14.39 14.18 -7.88
N PRO A 110 -15.00 13.79 -9.02
CA PRO A 110 -14.39 12.83 -9.93
C PRO A 110 -13.10 13.40 -10.54
N ALA A 111 -11.97 12.68 -10.45
CA ALA A 111 -10.70 13.17 -10.97
C ALA A 111 -10.75 13.57 -12.47
N ILE A 112 -11.58 12.86 -13.26
CA ILE A 112 -11.74 13.10 -14.69
C ILE A 112 -12.42 14.45 -14.98
N SER A 113 -13.29 14.95 -14.09
CA SER A 113 -13.94 16.26 -14.32
C SER A 113 -12.94 17.42 -14.24
N LEU A 114 -11.83 17.22 -13.53
CA LEU A 114 -10.74 18.18 -13.42
C LEU A 114 -9.76 18.12 -14.60
N LEU A 115 -9.92 17.17 -15.53
CA LEU A 115 -9.00 17.01 -16.65
C LEU A 115 -8.97 18.23 -17.56
N VAL A 116 -10.13 18.75 -17.95
CA VAL A 116 -10.27 19.94 -18.81
C VAL A 116 -9.65 21.19 -18.18
N PRO A 117 -10.01 21.59 -16.93
CA PRO A 117 -9.40 22.77 -16.32
C PRO A 117 -7.90 22.58 -16.07
N ARG A 118 -7.46 21.35 -15.74
CA ARG A 118 -6.04 21.04 -15.58
C ARG A 118 -5.28 21.14 -16.89
N PHE A 119 -5.86 20.69 -18.00
CA PHE A 119 -5.30 20.87 -19.33
C PHE A 119 -5.18 22.35 -19.70
N ALA A 120 -6.24 23.13 -19.49
CA ALA A 120 -6.20 24.57 -19.75
C ALA A 120 -5.10 25.27 -18.93
N LEU A 121 -4.91 24.88 -17.67
CA LEU A 121 -3.84 25.41 -16.81
C LEU A 121 -2.44 25.09 -17.35
N PHE A 122 -2.13 23.82 -17.62
CA PHE A 122 -0.80 23.45 -18.11
C PHE A 122 -0.50 23.97 -19.51
N ARG A 123 -1.53 24.12 -20.34
CA ARG A 123 -1.42 24.76 -21.65
C ARG A 123 -1.11 26.26 -21.50
N ALA A 124 -1.75 26.95 -20.56
CA ALA A 124 -1.46 28.36 -20.29
C ALA A 124 -0.05 28.59 -19.74
N LEU A 125 0.51 27.58 -19.07
CA LEU A 125 1.90 27.58 -18.56
C LEU A 125 2.92 27.07 -19.58
N ASP A 126 2.49 26.69 -20.79
CA ASP A 126 3.33 26.08 -21.84
C ASP A 126 4.11 24.83 -21.37
N LEU A 127 3.52 24.07 -20.44
CA LEU A 127 4.09 22.83 -19.89
C LEU A 127 3.54 21.58 -20.56
N THR A 128 2.57 21.73 -21.47
CA THR A 128 2.08 20.63 -22.31
C THR A 128 3.18 20.12 -23.24
N GLY A 129 3.19 18.82 -23.54
CA GLY A 129 4.27 18.15 -24.27
C GLY A 129 5.40 17.65 -23.37
N THR A 130 5.48 18.10 -22.11
CA THR A 130 6.50 17.65 -21.14
C THR A 130 5.93 16.64 -20.13
N LEU A 131 6.81 16.01 -19.34
CA LEU A 131 6.40 15.12 -18.23
C LEU A 131 5.89 15.88 -16.99
N ALA A 132 6.03 17.21 -16.94
CA ALA A 132 5.67 18.01 -15.76
C ALA A 132 4.19 17.87 -15.33
N PRO A 133 3.21 17.87 -16.24
CA PRO A 133 1.80 17.68 -15.89
C PRO A 133 1.51 16.31 -15.29
N LEU A 134 2.36 15.30 -15.51
CA LEU A 134 2.19 13.95 -14.97
C LEU A 134 2.69 13.87 -13.52
N VAL A 135 3.72 14.66 -13.18
CA VAL A 135 4.28 14.74 -11.82
C VAL A 135 3.51 15.74 -10.95
N ALA A 136 2.93 16.79 -11.53
CA ALA A 136 2.30 17.87 -10.78
C ALA A 136 1.24 17.43 -9.74
N PRO A 137 0.38 16.41 -9.96
CA PRO A 137 -0.53 15.94 -8.93
C PRO A 137 0.18 15.50 -7.64
N ALA A 138 1.43 15.02 -7.72
CA ALA A 138 2.20 14.62 -6.54
C ALA A 138 2.51 15.78 -5.59
N LEU A 139 2.57 17.02 -6.09
CA LEU A 139 2.74 18.23 -5.27
C LEU A 139 1.58 18.45 -4.29
N ILE A 140 0.40 17.89 -4.60
CA ILE A 140 -0.79 17.93 -3.75
C ILE A 140 -1.15 16.54 -3.22
N ALA A 141 -0.13 15.68 -3.04
CA ALA A 141 -0.24 14.31 -2.55
C ALA A 141 -1.00 13.33 -3.47
N THR A 142 -1.17 13.63 -4.77
CA THR A 142 -1.89 12.82 -5.79
C THR A 142 -3.39 12.64 -5.53
N SER A 143 -3.78 12.38 -4.29
CA SER A 143 -5.15 12.18 -3.84
C SER A 143 -5.36 12.83 -2.47
N PRO A 144 -6.51 13.49 -2.25
CA PRO A 144 -6.90 13.98 -0.92
C PRO A 144 -7.01 12.87 0.14
N LEU A 145 -7.07 11.60 -0.29
CA LEU A 145 -7.12 10.43 0.59
C LEU A 145 -5.81 10.24 1.35
N TYR A 146 -4.64 10.48 0.73
CA TYR A 146 -3.36 10.09 1.33
C TYR A 146 -3.05 10.86 2.62
N PRO A 147 -3.22 12.19 2.70
CA PRO A 147 -3.08 12.91 3.97
C PRO A 147 -4.03 12.40 5.06
N LEU A 148 -5.25 11.98 4.71
CA LEU A 148 -6.22 11.42 5.66
C LEU A 148 -5.78 10.05 6.19
N VAL A 149 -5.24 9.20 5.33
CA VAL A 149 -4.68 7.89 5.72
C VAL A 149 -3.51 8.08 6.69
N TYR A 150 -2.59 9.01 6.41
CA TYR A 150 -1.51 9.34 7.33
C TYR A 150 -2.01 9.95 8.64
N TYR A 151 -2.99 10.85 8.58
CA TYR A 151 -3.61 11.43 9.78
C TYR A 151 -4.17 10.34 10.71
N LEU A 152 -4.88 9.35 10.16
CA LEU A 152 -5.38 8.21 10.93
C LEU A 152 -4.23 7.37 11.50
N ALA A 153 -3.18 7.12 10.72
CA ALA A 153 -2.03 6.36 11.14
C ALA A 153 -1.27 7.03 12.30
N PHE A 154 -1.00 8.33 12.21
CA PHE A 154 -0.30 9.07 13.26
C PHE A 154 -1.11 9.21 14.54
N ARG A 155 -2.45 9.28 14.44
CA ARG A 155 -3.34 9.27 15.61
C ARG A 155 -3.48 7.91 16.28
N ALA A 156 -3.17 6.82 15.59
CA ALA A 156 -3.14 5.49 16.18
C ALA A 156 -1.89 5.27 17.04
N VAL A 157 -0.86 6.11 16.90
CA VAL A 157 0.33 6.08 17.74
C VAL A 157 -0.02 6.56 19.15
N PRO A 158 0.40 5.83 20.21
CA PRO A 158 0.15 6.24 21.59
C PRO A 158 0.69 7.66 21.89
N SER A 159 -0.11 8.49 22.55
CA SER A 159 0.22 9.90 22.80
C SER A 159 1.46 10.08 23.69
N GLU A 160 1.76 9.10 24.54
CA GLU A 160 2.88 9.10 25.47
C GLU A 160 4.22 9.23 24.73
N LEU A 161 4.33 8.68 23.52
CA LEU A 161 5.53 8.81 22.68
C LEU A 161 5.75 10.26 22.23
N TYR A 162 4.67 10.95 21.86
CA TYR A 162 4.76 12.35 21.46
C TYR A 162 5.01 13.26 22.66
N ASP A 163 4.44 12.95 23.83
CA ASP A 163 4.67 13.71 25.06
C ASP A 163 6.11 13.54 25.56
N ALA A 164 6.69 12.34 25.46
CA ALA A 164 8.12 12.14 25.72
C ALA A 164 9.00 13.00 24.80
N CYS A 165 8.67 13.08 23.50
CA CYS A 165 9.40 13.94 22.57
C CYS A 165 9.29 15.43 22.90
N ARG A 166 8.16 15.87 23.48
CA ARG A 166 7.95 17.25 23.93
C ARG A 166 8.77 17.56 25.18
N LEU A 167 8.93 16.60 26.09
CA LEU A 167 9.81 16.73 27.26
C LEU A 167 11.29 16.86 26.84
N GLU A 168 11.67 16.22 25.72
CA GLU A 168 13.01 16.31 25.12
C GLU A 168 13.19 17.52 24.18
N ASP A 169 12.25 18.47 24.17
CA ASP A 169 12.25 19.68 23.31
C ASP A 169 12.55 19.39 21.82
N MET A 170 12.08 18.24 21.31
CA MET A 170 12.31 17.87 19.92
C MET A 170 11.46 18.73 18.98
N SER A 171 12.09 19.29 17.94
CA SER A 171 11.35 20.03 16.92
C SER A 171 10.32 19.14 16.20
N PRO A 172 9.15 19.67 15.77
CA PRO A 172 8.10 18.87 15.15
C PRO A 172 8.57 18.07 13.93
N LEU A 173 9.45 18.65 13.11
CA LEU A 173 10.04 17.97 11.95
C LEU A 173 10.93 16.79 12.37
N ARG A 174 11.68 16.94 13.47
CA ARG A 174 12.52 15.87 14.03
C ARG A 174 11.65 14.75 14.61
N VAL A 175 10.57 15.09 15.30
CA VAL A 175 9.59 14.10 15.80
C VAL A 175 8.97 13.33 14.64
N TRP A 176 8.53 14.03 13.60
CA TRP A 176 7.98 13.41 12.40
C TRP A 176 8.96 12.43 11.75
N TRP A 177 10.21 12.86 11.49
CA TRP A 177 11.18 12.03 10.77
C TRP A 177 11.74 10.88 11.61
N ARG A 178 12.06 11.11 12.89
CA ARG A 178 12.74 10.12 13.74
C ARG A 178 11.80 9.20 14.51
N VAL A 179 10.57 9.64 14.81
CA VAL A 179 9.63 8.88 15.64
C VAL A 179 8.37 8.52 14.85
N GLY A 180 7.71 9.50 14.24
CA GLY A 180 6.48 9.28 13.50
C GLY A 180 6.66 8.33 12.31
N MET A 181 7.51 8.69 11.34
CA MET A 181 7.69 7.96 10.09
C MET A 181 8.08 6.48 10.29
N PRO A 182 9.00 6.12 11.20
CA PRO A 182 9.31 4.71 11.48
C PRO A 182 8.12 3.88 11.97
N LEU A 183 7.24 4.48 12.76
CA LEU A 183 6.06 3.80 13.31
C LEU A 183 4.95 3.60 12.27
N VAL A 184 4.86 4.49 11.26
CA VAL A 184 3.88 4.40 10.16
C VAL A 184 4.47 3.84 8.87
N ARG A 185 5.64 3.18 8.93
CA ARG A 185 6.26 2.46 7.79
C ARG A 185 5.29 1.54 7.02
N PRO A 186 4.46 0.69 7.66
CA PRO A 186 3.56 -0.17 6.91
C PRO A 186 2.51 0.63 6.11
N VAL A 187 2.03 1.74 6.67
CA VAL A 187 1.11 2.66 5.96
C VAL A 187 1.83 3.35 4.81
N THR A 188 3.08 3.77 5.03
CA THR A 188 3.93 4.40 4.01
C THR A 188 4.16 3.48 2.83
N ALA A 189 4.45 2.20 3.08
CA ALA A 189 4.60 1.18 2.04
C ALA A 189 3.30 1.00 1.23
N GLY A 190 2.15 0.95 1.91
CA GLY A 190 0.84 0.85 1.25
C GLY A 190 0.53 2.05 0.36
N VAL A 191 0.74 3.28 0.85
CA VAL A 191 0.53 4.52 0.07
C VAL A 191 1.51 4.59 -1.10
N ALA A 192 2.78 4.28 -0.89
CA ALA A 192 3.79 4.27 -1.95
C ALA A 192 3.45 3.26 -3.06
N ALA A 193 3.08 2.03 -2.69
CA ALA A 193 2.68 0.99 -3.63
C ALA A 193 1.43 1.38 -4.42
N LEU A 194 0.40 1.91 -3.74
CA LEU A 194 -0.82 2.38 -4.39
C LEU A 194 -0.53 3.53 -5.36
N THR A 195 0.29 4.51 -4.95
CA THR A 195 0.70 5.63 -5.79
C THR A 195 1.49 5.15 -7.01
N PHE A 196 2.41 4.20 -6.81
CA PHE A 196 3.20 3.61 -7.87
C PHE A 196 2.30 2.95 -8.92
N VAL A 197 1.38 2.06 -8.50
CA VAL A 197 0.48 1.37 -9.43
C VAL A 197 -0.37 2.36 -10.22
N LEU A 198 -0.97 3.36 -9.55
CA LEU A 198 -1.77 4.38 -10.21
C LEU A 198 -0.96 5.22 -11.20
N THR A 199 0.29 5.54 -10.87
CA THR A 199 1.16 6.35 -11.74
C THR A 199 1.70 5.53 -12.91
N TRP A 200 2.11 4.28 -12.66
CA TRP A 200 2.66 3.36 -13.65
C TRP A 200 1.64 2.95 -14.70
N SER A 201 0.41 2.69 -14.27
CA SER A 201 -0.70 2.30 -15.14
C SER A 201 -1.45 3.48 -15.75
N ASN A 202 -1.04 4.71 -15.46
CA ASN A 202 -1.75 5.89 -15.94
C ASN A 202 -1.63 6.02 -17.46
N PHE A 203 -2.78 6.07 -18.11
CA PHE A 203 -2.90 6.22 -19.57
C PHE A 203 -3.59 7.53 -19.96
N LEU A 204 -4.61 7.96 -19.21
CA LEU A 204 -5.44 9.10 -19.59
C LEU A 204 -4.69 10.43 -19.53
N ASP A 205 -3.88 10.67 -18.51
CA ASP A 205 -3.13 11.93 -18.44
C ASP A 205 -2.07 12.00 -19.56
N PRO A 206 -1.19 11.01 -19.75
CA PRO A 206 -0.25 11.01 -20.88
C PRO A 206 -0.92 11.28 -22.23
N LEU A 207 -2.08 10.67 -22.49
CA LEU A 207 -2.82 10.83 -23.74
C LEU A 207 -3.24 12.28 -24.01
N VAL A 208 -3.54 13.05 -22.97
CA VAL A 208 -4.01 14.44 -23.10
C VAL A 208 -2.86 15.45 -23.05
N PHE A 209 -1.82 15.17 -22.28
CA PHE A 209 -0.74 16.13 -22.02
C PHE A 209 0.49 15.98 -22.93
N LEU A 210 0.67 14.84 -23.61
CA LEU A 210 1.86 14.54 -24.40
C LEU A 210 1.54 14.51 -25.90
N TYR A 211 2.47 14.99 -26.72
CA TYR A 211 2.30 15.09 -28.18
C TYR A 211 3.36 14.31 -28.96
N GLU A 212 4.61 14.35 -28.49
CA GLU A 212 5.75 13.75 -29.15
C GLU A 212 5.98 12.32 -28.65
N ARG A 213 6.34 11.39 -29.56
CA ARG A 213 6.62 10.00 -29.17
C ARG A 213 7.72 9.87 -28.13
N ASP A 214 8.67 10.79 -28.16
CA ASP A 214 9.84 10.81 -27.27
C ASP A 214 9.47 11.07 -25.80
N THR A 215 8.31 11.69 -25.56
CA THR A 215 7.81 11.98 -24.20
C THR A 215 6.76 10.99 -23.73
N PHE A 216 6.32 10.06 -24.58
CA PHE A 216 5.29 9.09 -24.23
C PHE A 216 5.69 8.25 -23.02
N THR A 217 4.69 7.95 -22.20
CA THR A 217 4.83 6.94 -21.14
C THR A 217 4.57 5.55 -21.71
N LEU A 218 5.04 4.54 -20.99
CA LEU A 218 4.93 3.15 -21.39
C LEU A 218 3.50 2.69 -21.76
N PRO A 219 2.44 3.01 -20.98
CA PRO A 219 1.07 2.64 -21.37
C PRO A 219 0.60 3.32 -22.66
N LEU A 220 1.00 4.58 -22.89
CA LEU A 220 0.65 5.33 -24.09
C LEU A 220 1.39 4.80 -25.32
N ALA A 221 2.70 4.54 -25.20
CA ALA A 221 3.50 3.95 -26.25
C ALA A 221 3.00 2.54 -26.62
N LEU A 222 2.65 1.71 -25.64
CA LEU A 222 2.06 0.39 -25.87
C LEU A 222 0.72 0.48 -26.62
N ARG A 223 -0.12 1.47 -26.29
CA ARG A 223 -1.38 1.69 -27.01
C ARG A 223 -1.16 2.06 -28.48
N SER A 224 -0.08 2.75 -28.80
CA SER A 224 0.27 3.07 -30.20
C SER A 224 0.67 1.84 -31.02
N LEU A 225 1.13 0.77 -30.37
CA LEU A 225 1.37 -0.52 -31.03
C LEU A 225 0.07 -1.28 -31.33
N ALA A 226 -0.98 -1.05 -30.53
CA ALA A 226 -2.29 -1.69 -30.75
C ALA A 226 -3.02 -1.17 -32.00
N THR A 227 -2.55 -0.07 -32.60
CA THR A 227 -3.10 0.49 -33.85
C THR A 227 -2.35 0.01 -35.10
N LEU A 228 -1.34 -0.85 -34.95
CA LEU A 228 -0.66 -1.51 -36.06
C LEU A 228 -1.56 -2.57 -36.72
N ASP A 229 -1.09 -3.12 -37.83
CA ASP A 229 -1.81 -4.16 -38.55
C ASP A 229 -2.06 -5.38 -37.64
N PRO A 230 -3.20 -6.09 -37.77
CA PRO A 230 -3.52 -7.25 -36.93
C PRO A 230 -2.47 -8.38 -37.00
N SER A 231 -1.66 -8.42 -38.06
CA SER A 231 -0.53 -9.34 -38.22
C SER A 231 0.65 -9.03 -37.30
N ASP A 232 0.71 -7.84 -36.73
CA ASP A 232 1.77 -7.40 -35.81
C ASP A 232 1.36 -7.57 -34.34
N PHE A 233 0.33 -8.37 -34.07
CA PHE A 233 -0.06 -8.74 -32.71
C PHE A 233 1.11 -9.26 -31.85
N PRO A 234 2.13 -9.99 -32.37
CA PRO A 234 3.24 -10.44 -31.52
C PRO A 234 4.10 -9.27 -31.03
N VAL A 235 4.21 -8.19 -31.82
CA VAL A 235 4.92 -6.95 -31.44
C VAL A 235 4.20 -6.25 -30.29
N PHE A 236 2.86 -6.16 -30.37
CA PHE A 236 2.04 -5.62 -29.29
C PHE A 236 2.16 -6.45 -28.00
N LEU A 237 2.07 -7.79 -28.11
CA LEU A 237 2.19 -8.69 -26.95
C LEU A 237 3.59 -8.67 -26.33
N ALA A 238 4.65 -8.61 -27.15
CA ALA A 238 6.02 -8.42 -26.68
C ALA A 238 6.18 -7.09 -25.92
N GLY A 239 5.59 -6.01 -26.43
CA GLY A 239 5.52 -4.72 -25.73
C GLY A 239 4.78 -4.81 -24.40
N ALA A 240 3.67 -5.55 -24.33
CA ALA A 240 2.91 -5.75 -23.11
C ALA A 240 3.68 -6.55 -22.04
N VAL A 241 4.46 -7.56 -22.46
CA VAL A 241 5.38 -8.28 -21.57
C VAL A 241 6.44 -7.33 -20.99
N LEU A 242 7.08 -6.53 -21.84
CA LEU A 242 8.06 -5.54 -21.42
C LEU A 242 7.44 -4.48 -20.48
N ALA A 243 6.20 -4.07 -20.72
CA ALA A 243 5.49 -3.11 -19.89
C ALA A 243 5.13 -3.64 -18.50
N THR A 244 4.92 -4.95 -18.39
CA THR A 244 4.54 -5.62 -17.14
C THR A 244 5.75 -5.93 -16.26
N ALA A 245 6.93 -6.13 -16.85
CA ALA A 245 8.13 -6.55 -16.13
C ALA A 245 8.57 -5.60 -14.99
N PRO A 246 8.63 -4.26 -15.16
CA PRO A 246 9.05 -3.37 -14.07
C PRO A 246 8.05 -3.32 -12.92
N ALA A 247 6.74 -3.44 -13.19
CA ALA A 247 5.73 -3.50 -12.15
C ALA A 247 5.88 -4.76 -11.28
N LEU A 248 6.28 -5.89 -11.88
CA LEU A 248 6.56 -7.13 -11.16
C LEU A 248 7.85 -7.06 -10.33
N LEU A 249 8.87 -6.36 -10.82
CA LEU A 249 10.13 -6.15 -10.10
C LEU A 249 9.96 -5.20 -8.90
N VAL A 250 9.13 -4.16 -9.05
CA VAL A 250 8.85 -3.19 -7.98
C VAL A 250 7.87 -3.75 -6.95
N SER A 251 6.98 -4.68 -7.34
CA SER A 251 6.14 -5.39 -6.38
C SER A 251 7.05 -6.10 -5.38
N PRO A 252 7.07 -5.66 -4.10
CA PRO A 252 8.02 -6.20 -3.13
C PRO A 252 7.71 -7.68 -2.94
N SER A 253 8.52 -8.54 -3.55
CA SER A 253 8.49 -9.95 -3.26
C SER A 253 8.84 -10.13 -1.79
N ARG A 254 7.96 -10.81 -1.05
CA ARG A 254 8.13 -11.42 0.28
C ARG A 254 8.13 -10.50 1.53
N ASN A 255 7.05 -10.68 2.28
CA ASN A 255 7.02 -11.08 3.70
C ASN A 255 6.99 -10.04 4.84
N GLU A 256 7.30 -8.76 4.66
CA GLU A 256 7.32 -7.86 5.83
C GLU A 256 5.93 -7.39 6.31
N VAL A 257 4.95 -7.28 5.40
CA VAL A 257 3.61 -6.79 5.76
C VAL A 257 2.81 -7.81 6.58
N CYS A 258 3.10 -9.10 6.45
CA CYS A 258 2.37 -10.16 7.16
C CYS A 258 2.86 -10.45 8.58
N ASP A 259 4.03 -9.96 9.00
CA ASP A 259 4.55 -10.28 10.34
C ASP A 259 4.05 -9.32 11.43
N SER A 260 3.65 -8.09 11.05
CA SER A 260 3.11 -7.12 12.02
C SER A 260 1.69 -7.45 12.52
N GLY A 261 1.03 -8.46 11.95
CA GLY A 261 -0.29 -8.93 12.37
C GLY A 261 -0.26 -10.01 13.45
N ARG A 262 0.90 -10.58 13.78
CA ARG A 262 0.98 -11.75 14.70
C ARG A 262 1.29 -11.38 16.16
N THR A 263 1.67 -10.14 16.47
CA THR A 263 2.01 -9.71 17.83
C THR A 263 0.84 -9.21 18.67
N LYS A 264 -0.37 -9.05 18.11
CA LYS A 264 -1.56 -8.60 18.86
C LYS A 264 -2.38 -9.71 19.50
N ASP A 265 -2.20 -10.97 19.10
CA ASP A 265 -2.98 -12.09 19.65
C ASP A 265 -2.40 -12.68 20.96
N GLU A 266 -1.23 -12.24 21.42
CA GLU A 266 -0.66 -12.70 22.71
C GLU A 266 -0.96 -11.80 23.92
N VAL A 267 -1.59 -10.63 23.74
CA VAL A 267 -1.92 -9.73 24.89
C VAL A 267 -3.34 -9.96 25.42
N GLY A 268 -4.09 -10.91 24.84
CA GLY A 268 -5.50 -11.16 25.14
C GLY A 268 -5.82 -12.46 25.86
N ALA A 269 -4.95 -13.01 26.72
CA ALA A 269 -5.31 -14.18 27.53
C ALA A 269 -4.62 -14.22 28.91
N GLY A 270 -5.35 -13.80 29.95
CA GLY A 270 -5.14 -14.28 31.32
C GLY A 270 -5.22 -13.19 32.41
N PRO A 271 -6.23 -13.24 33.31
CA PRO A 271 -6.17 -12.46 34.54
C PRO A 271 -5.39 -13.24 35.62
N GLY A 272 -4.42 -12.56 36.23
CA GLY A 272 -3.91 -12.90 37.56
C GLY A 272 -2.77 -13.91 37.61
N ARG A 273 -1.54 -13.40 37.77
CA ARG A 273 -0.57 -13.92 38.74
C ARG A 273 0.51 -12.88 39.01
N VAL A 274 0.66 -12.60 40.31
CA VAL A 274 1.58 -11.67 40.93
C VAL A 274 3.02 -12.06 40.61
N CYS A 275 3.81 -11.06 40.21
CA CYS A 275 5.23 -11.17 39.92
C CYS A 275 6.03 -11.32 41.23
N GLY A 276 6.57 -12.51 41.49
CA GLY A 276 7.64 -12.72 42.46
C GLY A 276 8.99 -12.62 41.77
N ARG A 277 9.74 -11.55 42.03
CA ARG A 277 11.14 -11.41 41.62
C ARG A 277 12.01 -12.40 42.38
N GLY A 278 12.57 -13.38 41.67
CA GLY A 278 13.74 -14.13 42.11
C GLY A 278 15.00 -13.48 41.56
N ALA A 279 15.65 -12.64 42.36
CA ALA A 279 17.06 -12.31 42.17
C ALA A 279 17.89 -13.44 42.80
N GLY A 280 18.81 -14.01 42.02
CA GLY A 280 19.78 -14.97 42.53
C GLY A 280 20.90 -14.29 43.31
N GLY A 281 21.41 -15.02 44.30
CA GLY A 281 22.73 -14.80 44.90
C GLY A 281 22.76 -13.88 46.12
N ASP A 282 22.61 -14.44 47.32
CA ASP A 282 23.75 -14.56 48.25
C ASP A 282 23.31 -15.27 49.53
N GLY A 283 24.20 -16.16 50.01
CA GLY A 283 23.92 -16.98 51.17
C GLY A 283 23.90 -16.18 52.47
N LEU A 284 23.04 -16.58 53.40
CA LEU A 284 23.32 -16.63 54.84
C LEU A 284 22.15 -17.29 55.59
N ARG A 285 22.49 -18.37 56.31
CA ARG A 285 21.68 -19.01 57.37
C ARG A 285 21.23 -17.96 58.40
N VAL A 286 19.94 -17.94 58.79
CA VAL A 286 19.50 -17.62 60.16
C VAL A 286 18.19 -18.39 60.49
N GLU A 287 18.08 -18.77 61.76
CA GLU A 287 17.19 -19.73 62.42
C GLU A 287 15.66 -19.60 62.28
N ARG A 288 14.99 -20.75 62.45
CA ARG A 288 13.57 -20.87 62.79
C ARG A 288 13.35 -20.70 64.29
N GLY A 289 12.82 -19.54 64.70
CA GLY A 289 12.18 -19.36 66.00
C GLY A 289 10.68 -19.67 65.94
N ARG A 290 10.21 -20.62 66.76
CA ARG A 290 8.77 -20.82 67.07
C ARG A 290 8.29 -19.70 68.02
N PRO A 291 6.99 -19.38 68.02
CA PRO A 291 6.29 -19.09 69.26
C PRO A 291 5.14 -20.08 69.55
N ARG A 292 4.96 -20.31 70.85
CA ARG A 292 4.01 -21.23 71.49
C ARG A 292 2.62 -20.59 71.64
N SER A 293 1.61 -21.45 71.42
CA SER A 293 0.31 -21.61 72.09
C SER A 293 -0.36 -20.46 72.87
N GLY A 294 -1.66 -20.30 72.60
CA GLY A 294 -2.63 -19.92 73.64
C GLY A 294 -4.00 -19.51 73.09
N GLY A 295 -5.08 -20.18 73.53
CA GLY A 295 -6.42 -19.60 73.54
C GLY A 295 -7.53 -20.40 72.85
N ARG A 296 -8.42 -20.99 73.65
CA ARG A 296 -9.64 -21.74 73.30
C ARG A 296 -10.78 -20.82 72.83
N GLY A 297 -11.70 -21.35 72.02
CA GLY A 297 -13.02 -20.75 71.75
C GLY A 297 -13.80 -21.50 70.66
N GLU A 298 -14.84 -22.20 71.07
CA GLU A 298 -15.71 -23.16 70.34
C GLU A 298 -16.64 -22.51 69.28
N PRO A 299 -17.24 -23.28 68.33
CA PRO A 299 -18.00 -22.74 67.19
C PRO A 299 -19.53 -22.78 67.38
N ALA A 300 -20.22 -21.79 66.83
CA ALA A 300 -21.65 -21.83 66.50
C ALA A 300 -21.77 -21.27 65.07
N GLY A 301 -22.32 -21.96 64.06
CA GLY A 301 -23.57 -22.70 64.04
C GLY A 301 -24.64 -21.82 63.39
N VAL A 302 -25.25 -22.32 62.29
CA VAL A 302 -26.61 -22.02 61.75
C VAL A 302 -26.66 -21.75 60.24
N ARG A 303 -26.92 -22.84 59.51
CA ARG A 303 -27.95 -23.09 58.46
C ARG A 303 -28.19 -22.10 57.30
N ARG A 304 -27.93 -22.62 56.08
CA ARG A 304 -28.71 -22.41 54.82
C ARG A 304 -30.17 -22.90 54.99
N PRO A 305 -31.20 -22.43 54.23
CA PRO A 305 -31.40 -22.74 52.79
C PRO A 305 -32.08 -21.63 51.94
N ALA A 306 -31.74 -21.50 50.64
CA ALA A 306 -32.50 -21.96 49.46
C ALA A 306 -33.95 -21.44 49.33
N ARG A 307 -34.28 -20.77 48.21
CA ARG A 307 -35.12 -21.25 47.08
C ARG A 307 -35.77 -20.08 46.30
N THR A 308 -35.66 -20.12 44.96
CA THR A 308 -36.70 -19.93 43.91
C THR A 308 -37.70 -18.75 44.04
N ARG A 309 -38.16 -18.03 43.00
CA ARG A 309 -38.55 -18.41 41.62
C ARG A 309 -39.08 -17.13 40.92
N ARG A 310 -38.86 -17.04 39.59
CA ARG A 310 -39.77 -16.55 38.52
C ARG A 310 -40.30 -15.09 38.48
N LEU A 311 -39.99 -14.47 37.32
CA LEU A 311 -40.78 -13.61 36.38
C LEU A 311 -42.33 -13.75 36.46
N PRO A 312 -43.19 -12.89 35.83
CA PRO A 312 -42.95 -12.00 34.66
C PRO A 312 -43.70 -10.64 34.61
N GLN A 313 -43.39 -9.87 33.53
CA GLN A 313 -44.21 -8.98 32.70
C GLN A 313 -45.05 -7.82 33.31
N ALA A 314 -44.74 -6.61 32.83
CA ALA A 314 -45.67 -5.69 32.18
C ALA A 314 -44.92 -4.92 31.08
#